data_AF-A0A812UDZ1-F1
#
_entry.id   AF-A0A812UDZ1-F1
#
_cell.length_a   1.000
_cell.length_b   1.000
_cell.length_c   1.000
_cell.angle_alpha   90.00
_cell.angle_beta   90.00
_cell.angle_gamma   90.00
#
_symmetry.space_group_name_H-M   'P 1'
#
loop_
_entity.id
_entity.type
_entity.pdbx_description
1 polymer ?
#
loop_
_entity_poly.entity_id
_entity_poly.type
_entity_poly.pdbx_seq_one_letter_code
_entity_poly.pdbx_strand_id
1 'polypeptide(L)'
;AGELRQLLGELRLEYEDLSTESQQRADELVAMKSSKADLQAKLEQAAQKEAASEVERVEVCQLRRRVAALSAHLSSVLTPVSAACRTRPLSSYKESELGTRALSVDGTEITVEDSLGRSRKFKVDRILDDAKQEDLFLAAAPWVEHAASGGSSCVFAYGATGSGKTHSILG
;
A
#
# COMPACT_ATOMS: atom_id res chain seq x y z
N ALA A 1 -67.08 34.63 59.62
CA ALA A 1 -67.01 33.17 59.35
C ALA A 1 -66.87 32.85 57.85
N GLY A 2 -67.46 33.63 56.94
CA GLY A 2 -67.35 33.42 55.48
C GLY A 2 -65.97 33.73 54.90
N GLU A 3 -65.38 34.89 55.22
CA GLU A 3 -64.08 35.33 54.67
C GLU A 3 -62.92 34.40 55.03
N LEU A 4 -62.88 33.92 56.27
CA LEU A 4 -61.85 32.98 56.76
C LEU A 4 -61.91 31.63 56.03
N ARG A 5 -63.10 31.18 55.62
CA ARG A 5 -63.26 29.96 54.80
C ARG A 5 -62.82 30.18 53.35
N GLN A 6 -62.99 31.40 52.85
CA GLN A 6 -62.58 31.77 51.49
C GLN A 6 -61.06 31.82 51.38
N LEU A 7 -60.41 32.52 52.32
CA LEU A 7 -58.94 32.57 52.44
C LEU A 7 -58.32 31.18 52.66
N LEU A 8 -58.92 30.32 53.49
CA LEU A 8 -58.47 28.93 53.65
C LEU A 8 -58.64 28.10 52.37
N GLY A 9 -59.62 28.41 51.53
CA GLY A 9 -59.81 27.77 50.22
C GLY A 9 -58.76 28.21 49.20
N GLU A 10 -58.47 29.52 49.15
CA GLU A 10 -57.43 30.09 48.29
C GLU A 10 -56.05 29.57 48.67
N LEU A 11 -55.68 29.60 49.95
CA LEU A 11 -54.41 29.05 50.46
C LEU A 11 -54.27 27.54 50.19
N ARG A 12 -55.38 26.80 50.17
CA ARG A 12 -55.37 25.37 49.88
C ARG A 12 -55.13 25.08 48.40
N LEU A 13 -55.77 25.84 47.52
CA LEU A 13 -55.56 25.73 46.07
C LEU A 13 -54.12 26.13 45.71
N GLU A 14 -53.63 27.23 46.26
CA GLU A 14 -52.27 27.71 46.02
C GLU A 14 -51.22 26.70 46.54
N TYR A 15 -51.48 26.02 47.66
CA TYR A 15 -50.62 24.95 48.16
C TYR A 15 -50.64 23.67 47.27
N GLU A 16 -51.81 23.28 46.76
CA GLU A 16 -51.94 22.14 45.83
C GLU A 16 -51.22 22.45 44.50
N ASP A 17 -51.39 23.65 43.96
CA ASP A 17 -50.71 24.11 42.74
C ASP A 17 -49.18 24.12 42.95
N LEU A 18 -48.69 24.69 44.05
CA LEU A 18 -47.26 24.72 44.36
C LEU A 18 -46.67 23.32 44.59
N SER A 19 -47.45 22.39 45.17
CA SER A 19 -47.04 21.00 45.34
C SER A 19 -46.94 20.29 43.99
N THR A 20 -47.88 20.52 43.07
CA THR A 20 -47.82 19.92 41.73
C THR A 20 -46.66 20.45 40.89
N GLU A 21 -46.36 21.76 40.96
CA GLU A 21 -45.17 22.34 40.32
C GLU A 21 -43.86 21.75 40.87
N SER A 22 -43.78 21.56 42.19
CA SER A 22 -42.64 20.92 42.84
C SER A 22 -42.43 19.48 42.34
N GLN A 23 -43.52 18.72 42.20
CA GLN A 23 -43.49 17.36 41.65
C GLN A 23 -43.04 17.35 40.18
N GLN A 24 -43.59 18.25 39.34
CA GLN A 24 -43.25 18.34 37.91
C GLN A 24 -41.77 18.67 37.69
N ARG A 25 -41.23 19.64 38.44
CA ARG A 25 -39.79 19.99 38.38
C ARG A 25 -38.91 18.82 38.82
N ALA A 26 -39.35 18.00 39.78
CA ALA A 26 -38.63 16.81 40.21
C ALA A 26 -38.59 15.75 39.10
N ASP A 27 -39.71 15.49 38.42
CA ASP A 27 -39.79 14.54 37.30
C ASP A 27 -38.95 15.00 36.10
N GLU A 28 -38.97 16.29 35.77
CA GLU A 28 -38.11 16.88 34.74
C GLU A 28 -36.62 16.73 35.08
N LEU A 29 -36.25 16.93 36.34
CA LEU A 29 -34.86 16.71 36.82
C LEU A 29 -34.44 15.25 36.69
N VAL A 30 -35.35 14.30 36.93
CA VAL A 30 -35.09 12.87 36.74
C VAL A 30 -34.92 12.54 35.26
N ALA A 31 -35.76 13.08 34.38
CA ALA A 31 -35.65 12.89 32.92
C ALA A 31 -34.37 13.53 32.34
N MET A 32 -33.98 14.70 32.82
CA MET A 32 -32.71 15.34 32.45
C MET A 32 -31.50 14.54 32.95
N LYS A 33 -31.58 13.92 34.13
CA LYS A 33 -30.52 13.06 34.67
C LYS A 33 -30.35 11.78 33.86
N SER A 34 -31.43 11.13 33.43
CA SER A 34 -31.35 9.94 32.58
C SER A 34 -30.80 10.29 31.18
N SER A 35 -31.29 11.37 30.57
CA SER A 35 -30.79 11.84 29.28
C SER A 35 -29.31 12.24 29.33
N LYS A 36 -28.87 12.87 30.42
CA LYS A 36 -27.45 13.19 30.65
C LYS A 36 -26.60 11.92 30.75
N ALA A 37 -27.08 10.88 31.43
CA ALA A 37 -26.36 9.61 31.56
C ALA A 37 -26.17 8.94 30.18
N ASP A 38 -27.21 8.95 29.33
CA ASP A 38 -27.12 8.41 27.97
C ASP A 38 -26.13 9.18 27.08
N LEU A 39 -26.12 10.51 27.20
CA LEU A 39 -25.16 11.37 26.49
C LEU A 39 -23.73 11.14 26.98
N GLN A 40 -23.51 10.96 28.28
CA GLN A 40 -22.19 10.63 28.84
C GLN A 40 -21.68 9.29 28.32
N ALA A 41 -22.52 8.25 28.30
CA ALA A 41 -22.14 6.94 27.77
C ALA A 41 -21.78 7.00 26.26
N LYS A 42 -22.51 7.79 25.46
CA LYS A 42 -22.18 8.01 24.05
C LYS A 42 -20.85 8.74 23.86
N LEU A 43 -20.57 9.74 24.72
CA LEU A 43 -19.33 10.51 24.67
C LEU A 43 -18.12 9.63 25.00
N GLU A 44 -18.23 8.77 26.03
CA GLU A 44 -17.18 7.81 26.40
C GLU A 44 -16.94 6.77 25.30
N GLN A 45 -18.01 6.25 24.68
CA GLN A 45 -17.88 5.34 23.53
C GLN A 45 -17.22 6.01 22.31
N ALA A 46 -17.51 7.30 22.06
CA ALA A 46 -16.87 8.06 20.98
C ALA A 46 -15.39 8.27 21.27
N ALA A 47 -15.03 8.67 22.50
CA ALA A 47 -13.64 8.85 22.92
C ALA A 47 -12.82 7.55 22.81
N GLN A 48 -13.41 6.41 23.17
CA GLN A 48 -12.75 5.09 23.03
C GLN A 48 -12.52 4.71 21.57
N LYS A 49 -13.47 4.99 20.67
CA LYS A 49 -13.33 4.73 19.23
C LYS A 49 -12.28 5.64 18.57
N GLU A 50 -12.23 6.91 18.99
CA GLU A 50 -11.21 7.85 18.52
C GLU A 50 -9.82 7.43 18.95
N ALA A 51 -9.64 7.03 20.22
CA ALA A 51 -8.36 6.52 20.73
C ALA A 51 -7.90 5.27 19.97
N ALA A 52 -8.82 4.33 19.68
CA ALA A 52 -8.50 3.14 18.87
C ALA A 52 -8.08 3.51 17.43
N SER A 53 -8.82 4.43 16.80
CA SER A 53 -8.49 4.92 15.45
C SER A 53 -7.15 5.66 15.39
N GLU A 54 -6.79 6.38 16.44
CA GLU A 54 -5.52 7.12 16.50
C GLU A 54 -4.31 6.18 16.56
N VAL A 55 -4.39 5.08 17.30
CA VAL A 55 -3.33 4.05 17.33
C VAL A 55 -3.10 3.45 15.93
N GLU A 56 -4.17 3.04 15.25
CA GLU A 56 -4.09 2.51 13.88
C GLU A 56 -3.51 3.54 12.91
N ARG A 57 -3.90 4.80 13.03
CA ARG A 57 -3.37 5.89 12.19
C ARG A 57 -1.88 6.12 12.41
N VAL A 58 -1.42 6.07 13.66
CA VAL A 58 0.00 6.20 13.99
C VAL A 58 0.79 5.04 13.38
N GLU A 59 0.30 3.81 13.51
CA GLU A 59 0.95 2.62 12.94
C GLU A 59 1.02 2.69 11.41
N VAL A 60 -0.08 3.05 10.74
CA VAL A 60 -0.10 3.26 9.28
C VAL A 60 0.86 4.37 8.87
N CYS A 61 0.94 5.47 9.62
CA CYS A 61 1.90 6.55 9.36
C CYS A 61 3.35 6.07 9.49
N GLN A 62 3.66 5.26 10.50
CA GLN A 62 4.99 4.67 10.68
C GLN A 62 5.35 3.72 9.54
N LEU A 63 4.45 2.83 9.12
CA LEU A 63 4.66 1.91 8.00
C LEU A 63 4.90 2.67 6.70
N ARG A 64 4.09 3.71 6.41
CA ARG A 64 4.27 4.56 5.22
C ARG A 64 5.64 5.25 5.20
N ARG A 65 6.10 5.75 6.35
CA ARG A 65 7.45 6.36 6.46
C ARG A 65 8.55 5.35 6.16
N ARG A 66 8.44 4.13 6.70
CA ARG A 66 9.41 3.05 6.45
C ARG A 66 9.46 2.66 4.99
N VAL A 67 8.30 2.48 4.36
CA VAL A 67 8.18 2.15 2.93
C VAL A 67 8.78 3.27 2.06
N ALA A 68 8.49 4.53 2.37
CA ALA A 68 9.07 5.67 1.66
C ALA A 68 10.59 5.76 1.81
N ALA A 69 11.12 5.50 3.01
CA ALA A 69 12.56 5.47 3.25
C ALA A 69 13.25 4.34 2.48
N LEU A 70 12.65 3.14 2.43
CA LEU A 70 13.17 2.02 1.66
C LEU A 70 13.17 2.32 0.16
N SER A 71 12.09 2.90 -0.37
CA SER A 71 12.00 3.32 -1.78
C SER A 71 13.09 4.32 -2.15
N ALA A 72 13.30 5.35 -1.31
CA ALA A 72 14.37 6.33 -1.52
C ALA A 72 15.76 5.68 -1.49
N HIS A 73 15.98 4.72 -0.58
CA HIS A 73 17.25 3.99 -0.53
C HIS A 73 17.48 3.16 -1.78
N LEU A 74 16.49 2.39 -2.23
CA LEU A 74 16.59 1.59 -3.46
C LEU A 74 16.82 2.48 -4.68
N SER A 75 16.14 3.62 -4.78
CA SER A 75 16.38 4.59 -5.85
C SER A 75 17.80 5.17 -5.87
N SER A 76 18.47 5.24 -4.71
CA SER A 76 19.87 5.70 -4.61
C SER A 76 20.90 4.62 -4.96
N VAL A 77 20.55 3.34 -4.75
CA VAL A 77 21.45 2.20 -4.99
C VAL A 77 21.32 1.69 -6.43
N LEU A 78 20.11 1.71 -6.99
CA LEU A 78 19.85 1.24 -8.35
C LEU A 78 20.27 2.29 -9.37
N THR A 79 20.83 1.83 -10.48
CA THR A 79 21.09 2.72 -11.60
C THR A 79 19.78 3.16 -12.24
N PRO A 80 19.66 4.42 -12.70
CA PRO A 80 18.45 4.91 -13.36
C PRO A 80 18.07 4.09 -14.61
N VAL A 81 19.08 3.58 -15.32
CA VAL A 81 18.93 2.69 -16.47
C VAL A 81 19.95 1.56 -16.30
N SER A 82 19.49 0.33 -16.49
CA SER A 82 20.33 -0.88 -16.52
C SER A 82 19.94 -1.71 -17.74
N ALA A 83 20.94 -2.16 -18.49
CA ALA A 83 20.78 -3.01 -19.65
C ALA A 83 21.31 -4.42 -19.36
N ALA A 84 20.41 -5.40 -19.41
CA ALA A 84 20.77 -6.82 -19.39
C ALA A 84 20.58 -7.42 -20.78
N CYS A 85 21.56 -8.20 -21.24
CA CYS A 85 21.45 -8.97 -22.47
C CYS A 85 21.22 -10.44 -22.13
N ARG A 86 20.20 -11.06 -22.73
CA ARG A 86 19.92 -12.50 -22.61
C ARG A 86 20.16 -13.18 -23.95
N THR A 87 20.98 -14.23 -23.96
CA THR A 87 21.13 -15.08 -25.13
C THR A 87 20.12 -16.23 -25.05
N ARG A 88 19.51 -16.58 -26.18
CA ARG A 88 18.60 -17.71 -26.25
C ARG A 88 19.41 -19.01 -26.33
N PRO A 89 19.15 -20.01 -25.47
CA PRO A 89 19.80 -21.32 -25.52
C PRO A 89 19.74 -21.95 -26.91
N LEU A 90 20.86 -22.48 -27.41
CA LEU A 90 20.89 -23.18 -28.71
C LEU A 90 19.97 -24.40 -28.73
N SER A 91 19.80 -25.06 -27.58
CA SER A 91 18.89 -26.21 -27.38
C SER A 91 17.42 -25.89 -27.65
N SER A 92 17.04 -24.61 -27.59
CA SER A 92 15.65 -24.18 -27.81
C SER A 92 15.32 -23.94 -29.29
N TYR A 93 16.30 -24.07 -30.20
CA TYR A 93 16.08 -23.97 -31.64
C TYR A 93 15.71 -25.35 -32.20
N LYS A 94 14.56 -25.44 -32.89
CA LYS A 94 14.00 -26.71 -33.38
C LYS A 94 14.70 -27.26 -34.64
N GLU A 95 15.58 -26.49 -35.27
CA GLU A 95 16.32 -26.83 -36.50
C GLU A 95 17.83 -26.68 -36.23
N SER A 96 18.44 -27.68 -35.60
CA SER A 96 19.84 -27.63 -35.17
C SER A 96 20.85 -28.09 -36.24
N GLU A 97 20.53 -28.01 -37.54
CA GLU A 97 21.46 -28.47 -38.59
C GLU A 97 22.52 -27.43 -38.99
N LEU A 98 22.48 -26.18 -38.47
CA LEU A 98 23.43 -25.13 -38.86
C LEU A 98 24.11 -24.34 -37.71
N GLY A 99 23.87 -24.71 -36.45
CA GLY A 99 24.09 -23.81 -35.29
C GLY A 99 25.54 -23.64 -34.81
N THR A 100 26.41 -23.00 -35.58
CA THR A 100 27.66 -22.45 -35.00
C THR A 100 27.31 -21.26 -34.12
N ARG A 101 27.76 -21.27 -32.85
CA ARG A 101 27.53 -20.18 -31.90
C ARG A 101 28.33 -18.94 -32.35
N ALA A 102 27.66 -17.98 -32.97
CA ALA A 102 28.25 -16.73 -33.47
C ALA A 102 28.52 -15.68 -32.35
N LEU A 103 28.34 -16.04 -31.08
CA LEU A 103 28.34 -15.11 -29.95
C LEU A 103 29.20 -15.65 -28.81
N SER A 104 30.22 -14.89 -28.41
CA SER A 104 31.08 -15.17 -27.27
C SER A 104 30.79 -14.18 -26.15
N VAL A 105 30.85 -14.64 -24.91
CA VAL A 105 30.57 -13.86 -23.70
C VAL A 105 31.82 -13.82 -22.83
N ASP A 106 32.27 -12.62 -22.47
CA ASP A 106 33.39 -12.40 -21.56
C ASP A 106 32.97 -11.40 -20.46
N GLY A 107 32.52 -11.94 -19.33
CA GLY A 107 32.02 -11.16 -18.19
C GLY A 107 30.81 -10.28 -18.55
N THR A 108 31.06 -9.00 -18.79
CA THR A 108 30.06 -7.97 -19.17
C THR A 108 30.17 -7.52 -20.64
N GLU A 109 31.04 -8.16 -21.42
CA GLU A 109 31.22 -7.89 -22.84
C GLU A 109 30.71 -9.06 -23.70
N ILE A 110 29.93 -8.75 -24.73
CA ILE A 110 29.47 -9.69 -25.76
C ILE A 110 30.24 -9.41 -27.03
N THR A 111 30.84 -10.45 -27.60
CA THR A 111 31.44 -10.41 -28.94
C THR A 111 30.55 -11.19 -29.90
N VAL A 112 30.06 -10.53 -30.96
CA VAL A 112 29.28 -11.14 -32.04
C VAL A 112 30.14 -11.18 -33.30
N GLU A 113 30.30 -12.36 -33.88
CA GLU A 113 31.04 -12.58 -35.12
C GLU A 113 30.07 -12.80 -36.28
N ASP A 114 30.24 -12.03 -37.36
CA ASP A 114 29.49 -12.19 -38.60
C ASP A 114 30.09 -13.32 -39.45
N SER A 115 29.29 -13.88 -40.36
CA SER A 115 29.70 -14.88 -41.36
C SER A 115 30.93 -14.48 -42.20
N LEU A 116 31.24 -13.18 -42.25
CA LEU A 116 32.38 -12.59 -42.93
C LEU A 116 33.62 -12.39 -42.02
N GLY A 117 33.63 -12.95 -40.80
CA GLY A 117 34.73 -12.85 -39.84
C GLY A 117 34.85 -11.48 -39.15
N ARG A 118 33.83 -10.63 -39.26
CA ARG A 118 33.81 -9.30 -38.61
C ARG A 118 33.25 -9.44 -37.21
N SER A 119 34.05 -9.12 -36.20
CA SER A 119 33.63 -9.12 -34.80
C SER A 119 33.16 -7.74 -34.35
N ARG A 120 32.02 -7.67 -33.62
CA ARG A 120 31.57 -6.48 -32.90
C ARG A 120 31.46 -6.77 -31.42
N LYS A 121 31.91 -5.83 -30.59
CA LYS A 121 31.88 -5.92 -29.14
C LYS A 121 30.82 -4.99 -28.56
N PHE A 122 30.05 -5.48 -27.59
CA PHE A 122 29.01 -4.74 -26.90
C PHE A 122 29.20 -4.92 -25.40
N LYS A 123 29.29 -3.80 -24.67
CA LYS A 123 29.35 -3.81 -23.21
C LYS A 123 27.96 -3.52 -22.65
N VAL A 124 27.52 -4.36 -21.73
CA VAL A 124 26.22 -4.24 -21.04
C VAL A 124 26.41 -4.47 -19.55
N ASP A 125 25.44 -4.08 -18.71
CA ASP A 125 25.58 -4.20 -17.26
C ASP A 125 25.58 -5.67 -16.81
N ARG A 126 24.78 -6.51 -17.49
CA ARG A 126 24.68 -7.94 -17.20
C ARG A 126 24.48 -8.76 -18.48
N ILE A 127 25.10 -9.93 -18.52
CA ILE A 127 24.90 -10.90 -19.59
C ILE A 127 24.36 -12.19 -18.97
N LEU A 128 23.22 -12.64 -19.48
CA LEU A 128 22.54 -13.87 -19.08
C LEU A 128 22.71 -14.86 -20.24
N ASP A 129 23.81 -15.61 -20.19
CA ASP A 129 24.14 -16.60 -21.20
C ASP A 129 23.58 -17.97 -20.83
N ASP A 130 22.77 -18.56 -21.70
CA ASP A 130 22.10 -19.86 -21.46
C ASP A 130 21.34 -19.94 -20.11
N ALA A 131 20.89 -18.78 -19.62
CA ALA A 131 20.32 -18.64 -18.28
C ALA A 131 18.84 -19.06 -18.23
N LYS A 132 18.43 -19.58 -17.07
CA LYS A 132 17.04 -19.93 -16.81
C LYS A 132 16.19 -18.67 -16.61
N GLN A 133 14.87 -18.86 -16.69
CA GLN A 133 13.92 -17.78 -16.44
C GLN A 133 14.05 -17.24 -14.99
N GLU A 134 14.37 -18.11 -14.04
CA GLU A 134 14.62 -17.77 -12.64
C GLU A 134 15.80 -16.80 -12.49
N ASP A 135 16.89 -17.04 -13.21
CA ASP A 135 18.08 -16.17 -13.17
C ASP A 135 17.78 -14.77 -13.73
N LEU A 136 16.96 -14.69 -14.79
CA LEU A 136 16.46 -13.43 -15.33
C LEU A 136 15.59 -12.68 -14.31
N PHE A 137 14.71 -13.39 -13.60
CA PHE A 137 13.87 -12.79 -12.56
C PHE A 137 14.72 -12.27 -11.40
N LEU A 138 15.68 -13.05 -10.91
CA LEU A 138 16.63 -12.63 -9.87
C LEU A 138 17.43 -11.41 -10.30
N ALA A 139 17.79 -11.31 -11.58
CA ALA A 139 18.44 -10.13 -12.11
C ALA A 139 17.53 -8.90 -12.06
N ALA A 140 16.23 -9.04 -12.31
CA ALA A 140 15.25 -7.95 -12.28
C ALA A 140 14.67 -7.67 -10.87
N ALA A 141 14.87 -8.57 -9.90
CA ALA A 141 14.28 -8.50 -8.56
C ALA A 141 14.46 -7.16 -7.84
N PRO A 142 15.63 -6.48 -7.87
CA PRO A 142 15.79 -5.20 -7.18
C PRO A 142 14.83 -4.11 -7.70
N TRP A 143 14.52 -4.11 -9.00
CA TRP A 143 13.55 -3.18 -9.59
C TRP A 143 12.11 -3.52 -9.21
N VAL A 144 11.82 -4.81 -9.00
CA VAL A 144 10.53 -5.30 -8.49
C VAL A 144 10.35 -4.88 -7.03
N GLU A 145 11.39 -5.02 -6.19
CA GLU A 145 11.38 -4.56 -4.79
C GLU A 145 11.20 -3.04 -4.70
N HIS A 146 11.83 -2.28 -5.60
CA HIS A 146 11.63 -0.84 -5.69
C HIS A 146 10.17 -0.48 -6.01
N ALA A 147 9.56 -1.19 -6.98
CA ALA A 147 8.16 -1.00 -7.32
C ALA A 147 7.22 -1.40 -6.17
N ALA A 148 7.51 -2.52 -5.49
CA ALA A 148 6.75 -2.97 -4.32
C ALA A 148 6.87 -1.98 -3.14
N SER A 149 7.99 -1.27 -3.03
CA SER A 149 8.22 -0.22 -2.04
C SER A 149 7.56 1.12 -2.40
N GLY A 150 6.78 1.18 -3.48
CA GLY A 150 6.08 2.40 -3.93
C GLY A 150 6.90 3.30 -4.86
N GLY A 151 8.07 2.84 -5.31
CA GLY A 151 8.80 3.46 -6.42
C GLY A 151 8.20 3.13 -7.79
N SER A 152 8.65 3.83 -8.83
CA SER A 152 8.28 3.49 -10.22
C SER A 152 9.46 2.82 -10.92
N SER A 153 9.24 1.63 -11.45
CA SER A 153 10.23 0.86 -12.24
C SER A 153 9.60 0.43 -13.55
N CYS A 154 10.38 0.41 -14.63
CA CYS A 154 9.93 -0.05 -15.94
C CYS A 154 10.92 -1.07 -16.52
N VAL A 155 10.41 -2.15 -17.11
CA VAL A 155 11.20 -3.20 -17.75
C VAL A 155 10.78 -3.30 -19.21
N PHE A 156 11.76 -3.20 -20.10
CA PHE A 156 11.55 -3.36 -21.54
C PHE A 156 12.26 -4.61 -22.05
N ALA A 157 11.59 -5.37 -22.90
CA ALA A 157 12.24 -6.43 -23.67
C ALA A 157 12.44 -5.97 -25.12
N TYR A 158 13.69 -5.93 -25.55
CA TYR A 158 14.08 -5.52 -26.90
C TYR A 158 14.75 -6.68 -27.66
N GLY A 159 14.54 -6.74 -28.97
CA GLY A 159 15.15 -7.75 -29.84
C GLY A 159 14.30 -8.11 -31.07
N ALA A 160 14.88 -8.89 -31.98
CA ALA A 160 14.20 -9.36 -33.19
C ALA A 160 13.07 -10.37 -32.90
N THR A 161 12.20 -10.63 -33.88
CA THR A 161 11.20 -11.70 -33.76
C THR A 161 11.91 -13.05 -33.57
N GLY A 162 11.42 -13.88 -32.64
CA GLY A 162 12.07 -15.15 -32.30
C GLY A 162 13.26 -15.06 -31.33
N SER A 163 13.69 -13.85 -30.92
CA SER A 163 14.79 -13.68 -29.95
C SER A 163 14.43 -14.02 -28.50
N GLY A 164 13.16 -14.35 -28.21
CA GLY A 164 12.71 -14.72 -26.87
C GLY A 164 12.12 -13.59 -26.03
N LYS A 165 11.75 -12.44 -26.60
CA LYS A 165 11.12 -11.32 -25.84
C LYS A 165 9.89 -11.76 -25.01
N THR A 166 8.94 -12.43 -25.66
CA THR A 166 7.70 -12.92 -25.02
C THR A 166 8.03 -13.94 -23.93
N HIS A 167 8.91 -14.90 -24.22
CA HIS A 167 9.39 -15.88 -23.24
C HIS A 167 10.11 -15.22 -22.06
N SER A 168 10.87 -14.14 -22.27
CA SER A 168 11.56 -13.42 -21.19
C SER A 168 10.60 -12.69 -20.24
N ILE A 169 9.48 -12.18 -20.72
CA ILE A 169 8.51 -11.45 -19.86
C ILE A 169 7.45 -12.39 -19.28
N LEU A 170 6.87 -13.27 -20.11
CA LEU A 170 5.70 -14.07 -19.76
C LEU A 170 6.04 -15.50 -19.31
N GLY A 171 7.17 -16.04 -19.78
CA GLY A 171 7.47 -17.48 -19.68
C GLY A 171 7.05 -18.21 -20.94
#